data_AF-A0A7G9W715-F1
#
_entry.id   AF-A0A7G9W715-F1
#
_cell.length_a   1.000
_cell.length_b   1.000
_cell.length_c   1.000
_cell.angle_alpha   90.00
_cell.angle_beta   90.00
_cell.angle_gamma   90.00
#
_symmetry.space_group_name_H-M   'P 1'
#
loop_
_entity.id
_entity.type
_entity.pdbx_description
1 polymer ?
#
loop_
_entity_poly.entity_id
_entity_poly.type
_entity_poly.pdbx_seq_one_letter_code
_entity_poly.pdbx_strand_id
1 'polypeptide(L)'
;MTEQHIKKMADNLRLQQAEYKKMLEYAEGKRKALVSADMTTLEKIINQEEALIKQIGSLELERMEIQTAMAQRLNLTPEELNWEGLKQILNDKDKALISHNTEELRKVISQLSDVNSINQNLLDQSLKLVKMSINTMSGETEKTYTKTPVQQKKKEGKLFDIKA
;
A
#
# COMPACT_ATOMS: atom_id res chain seq x y z
N MET A 1 5.16 25.85 29.60
CA MET A 1 5.22 24.37 29.50
C MET A 1 4.35 23.80 28.37
N THR A 2 3.14 24.32 28.11
CA THR A 2 2.31 23.90 26.97
C THR A 2 3.00 24.13 25.62
N GLU A 3 3.67 25.28 25.48
CA GLU A 3 4.48 25.63 24.30
C GLU A 3 5.62 24.63 24.00
N GLN A 4 6.22 24.02 25.03
CA GLN A 4 7.28 23.03 24.86
C GLN A 4 6.75 21.73 24.24
N HIS A 5 5.55 21.29 24.63
CA HIS A 5 4.93 20.08 24.07
C HIS A 5 4.48 20.30 22.62
N ILE A 6 3.95 21.50 22.32
CA ILE A 6 3.57 21.90 20.96
C ILE A 6 4.80 21.89 20.04
N LYS A 7 5.92 22.46 20.49
CA LYS A 7 7.18 22.43 19.72
C LYS A 7 7.65 21.00 19.48
N LYS A 8 7.66 20.16 20.52
CA LYS A 8 8.02 18.73 20.38
C LYS A 8 7.13 18.00 19.38
N MET A 9 5.81 18.25 19.43
CA MET A 9 4.85 17.67 18.50
C MET A 9 5.13 18.12 17.06
N ALA A 10 5.37 19.41 16.84
CA ALA A 10 5.69 19.95 15.52
C ALA A 10 7.01 19.38 14.97
N ASP A 11 8.04 19.27 15.82
CA ASP A 11 9.34 18.69 15.45
C ASP A 11 9.20 17.20 15.12
N ASN A 12 8.46 16.43 15.94
CA ASN A 12 8.19 15.02 15.68
C ASN A 12 7.44 14.82 14.36
N LEU A 13 6.38 15.58 14.10
CA LEU A 13 5.64 15.52 12.82
C LEU A 13 6.52 15.85 11.62
N ARG A 14 7.42 16.83 11.75
CA ARG A 14 8.38 17.19 10.69
C ARG A 14 9.38 16.07 10.43
N LEU A 15 9.86 15.40 11.48
CA LEU A 15 10.74 14.23 11.35
C LEU A 15 10.00 13.06 10.70
N GLN A 16 8.78 12.76 11.14
CA GLN A 16 7.93 11.75 10.50
C GLN A 16 7.75 12.05 9.01
N GLN A 17 7.38 13.28 8.66
CA GLN A 17 7.23 13.69 7.26
C GLN A 17 8.52 13.46 6.44
N ALA A 18 9.69 13.76 7.00
CA ALA A 18 10.96 13.52 6.32
C ALA A 18 11.22 12.02 6.09
N GLU A 19 10.97 11.17 7.09
CA GLU A 19 11.15 9.72 6.95
C GLU A 19 10.13 9.11 5.98
N TYR A 20 8.87 9.56 5.99
CA TYR A 20 7.87 9.12 5.00
C TYR A 20 8.21 9.57 3.58
N LYS A 21 8.85 10.74 3.39
CA LYS A 21 9.34 11.17 2.07
C LYS A 21 10.46 10.25 1.56
N LYS A 22 11.40 9.85 2.42
CA LYS A 22 12.41 8.84 2.06
C LYS A 22 11.78 7.49 1.72
N MET A 23 10.75 7.09 2.47
CA MET A 23 10.01 5.85 2.18
C MET A 23 9.33 5.91 0.80
N LEU A 24 8.78 7.06 0.43
CA LEU A 24 8.23 7.29 -0.91
C LEU A 24 9.31 7.17 -2.00
N GLU A 25 10.48 7.77 -1.80
CA GLU A 25 11.62 7.63 -2.73
C GLU A 25 12.04 6.16 -2.90
N TYR A 26 12.06 5.39 -1.82
CA TYR A 26 12.33 3.95 -1.86
C TYR A 26 11.25 3.17 -2.60
N ALA A 27 9.97 3.48 -2.37
CA ALA A 27 8.87 2.86 -3.09
C ALA A 27 8.93 3.17 -4.60
N GLU A 28 9.33 4.38 -4.99
CA GLU A 28 9.55 4.72 -6.39
C GLU A 28 10.78 4.02 -6.98
N GLY A 29 11.87 3.90 -6.21
CA GLY A 29 13.05 3.13 -6.59
C GLY A 29 12.72 1.64 -6.79
N LYS A 30 11.92 1.07 -5.89
CA LYS A 30 11.40 -0.30 -5.98
C LYS A 30 10.64 -0.51 -7.27
N ARG A 31 9.77 0.44 -7.64
CA ARG A 31 9.06 0.41 -8.93
C ARG A 31 10.02 0.30 -10.12
N LYS A 32 11.07 1.13 -10.15
CA LYS A 32 12.06 1.11 -11.23
C LYS A 32 12.80 -0.22 -11.29
N ALA A 33 13.25 -0.74 -10.15
CA ALA A 33 13.94 -2.01 -10.05
C ALA A 33 13.06 -3.20 -10.49
N LEU A 34 11.77 -3.19 -10.15
CA LEU A 34 10.81 -4.20 -10.59
C LEU A 34 10.62 -4.18 -12.11
N VAL A 35 10.47 -2.99 -12.71
CA VAL A 35 10.31 -2.86 -14.17
C VAL A 35 11.57 -3.30 -14.91
N SER A 36 12.77 -3.03 -14.37
CA SER A 36 14.04 -3.43 -14.98
C SER A 36 14.51 -4.83 -14.59
N ALA A 37 13.74 -5.57 -13.77
CA ALA A 37 14.12 -6.84 -13.17
C ALA A 37 15.49 -6.82 -12.45
N ASP A 38 15.86 -5.68 -11.85
CA ASP A 38 17.11 -5.52 -11.09
C ASP A 38 16.92 -5.99 -9.64
N MET A 39 17.18 -7.28 -9.41
CA MET A 39 17.04 -7.90 -8.09
C MET A 39 18.04 -7.38 -7.06
N THR A 40 19.24 -6.97 -7.49
CA THR A 40 20.26 -6.43 -6.57
C THR A 40 19.84 -5.09 -6.00
N THR A 41 19.30 -4.19 -6.84
CA THR A 41 18.76 -2.92 -6.36
C THR A 41 17.50 -3.14 -5.53
N LEU A 42 16.63 -4.08 -5.92
CA LEU A 42 15.43 -4.41 -5.15
C LEU A 42 15.76 -4.86 -3.73
N GLU A 43 16.73 -5.77 -3.55
CA GLU A 43 17.16 -6.26 -2.24
C GLU A 43 17.73 -5.14 -1.36
N LYS A 44 18.55 -4.26 -1.94
CA LYS A 44 19.09 -3.07 -1.21
C LYS A 44 17.97 -2.17 -0.71
N ILE A 45 16.98 -1.89 -1.56
CA ILE A 45 15.84 -1.03 -1.19
C ILE A 45 15.04 -1.67 -0.06
N ILE A 46 14.76 -2.97 -0.12
CA ILE A 46 14.02 -3.68 0.95
C ILE A 46 14.76 -3.54 2.29
N ASN A 47 16.07 -3.75 2.33
CA ASN A 47 16.86 -3.59 3.55
C ASN A 47 16.82 -2.15 4.11
N GLN A 48 16.81 -1.14 3.23
CA GLN A 48 16.71 0.26 3.63
C GLN A 48 15.31 0.59 4.17
N GLU A 49 14.25 0.06 3.56
CA GLU A 49 12.88 0.21 4.05
C GLU A 49 12.70 -0.40 5.44
N GLU A 50 13.27 -1.58 5.72
CA GLU A 50 13.17 -2.21 7.05
C GLU A 50 13.75 -1.34 8.17
N ALA A 51 14.91 -0.72 7.92
CA ALA A 51 15.52 0.22 8.86
C ALA A 51 14.63 1.46 9.06
N LEU A 52 14.06 1.97 7.98
CA LEU A 52 13.22 3.16 7.98
C LEU A 52 11.88 2.93 8.67
N ILE A 53 11.27 1.74 8.51
CA ILE A 53 10.05 1.34 9.22
C ILE A 53 10.27 1.39 10.74
N LYS A 54 11.41 0.90 11.22
CA LYS A 54 11.75 0.95 12.65
C LYS A 54 11.87 2.38 13.16
N GLN A 55 12.49 3.26 12.37
CA GLN A 55 12.61 4.69 12.71
C GLN A 55 11.25 5.39 12.77
N ILE A 56 10.39 5.17 11.76
CA ILE A 56 9.03 5.68 11.73
C ILE A 56 8.24 5.18 12.94
N GLY A 57 8.35 3.89 13.26
CA GLY A 57 7.69 3.30 14.43
C GLY A 57 8.11 3.95 15.76
N SER A 58 9.40 4.25 15.92
CA SER A 58 9.89 4.97 17.10
C SER A 58 9.34 6.39 17.18
N LEU A 59 9.31 7.12 16.06
CA LEU A 59 8.75 8.48 16.03
C LEU A 59 7.26 8.49 16.32
N GLU A 60 6.54 7.48 15.83
CA GLU A 60 5.10 7.32 16.10
C GLU A 60 4.82 7.05 17.58
N LEU A 61 5.61 6.20 18.23
CA LEU A 61 5.51 5.98 19.67
C LEU A 61 5.76 7.28 20.45
N GLU A 62 6.82 8.03 20.10
CA GLU A 62 7.12 9.32 20.72
C GLU A 62 5.97 10.31 20.52
N ARG A 63 5.34 10.33 19.34
CA ARG A 63 4.17 11.17 19.07
C ARG A 63 3.01 10.85 20.00
N MET A 64 2.71 9.56 20.21
CA MET A 64 1.66 9.10 21.12
C MET A 64 1.96 9.48 22.58
N GLU A 65 3.22 9.41 23.00
CA GLU A 65 3.65 9.85 24.34
C GLU A 65 3.47 11.37 24.52
N ILE A 66 3.86 12.17 23.53
CA ILE A 66 3.65 13.62 23.53
C ILE A 66 2.15 13.93 23.62
N GLN A 67 1.33 13.25 22.82
CA GLN A 67 -0.13 13.41 22.83
C GLN A 67 -0.72 13.06 24.21
N THR A 68 -0.28 11.96 24.82
CA THR A 68 -0.73 11.54 26.15
C THR A 68 -0.35 12.57 27.23
N ALA A 69 0.89 13.07 27.19
CA ALA A 69 1.35 14.10 28.14
C ALA A 69 0.57 15.42 27.98
N MET A 70 0.25 15.81 26.74
CA MET A 70 -0.61 16.96 26.47
C MET A 70 -2.03 16.76 27.01
N ALA A 71 -2.62 15.57 26.83
CA ALA A 71 -3.98 15.26 27.26
C ALA A 71 -4.10 15.36 28.79
N GLN A 72 -3.19 14.71 29.51
CA GLN A 72 -3.09 14.77 30.96
C GLN A 72 -2.98 16.21 31.47
N ARG A 73 -2.20 17.05 30.79
CA ARG A 73 -2.00 18.44 31.23
C ARG A 73 -3.21 19.33 30.99
N LEU A 74 -4.01 18.99 29.99
CA LEU A 74 -5.23 19.70 29.59
C LEU A 74 -6.48 19.17 30.31
N ASN A 75 -6.33 18.19 31.22
CA ASN A 75 -7.43 17.47 31.86
C ASN A 75 -8.40 16.85 30.84
N LEU A 76 -7.88 16.42 29.70
CA LEU A 76 -8.64 15.71 28.67
C LEU A 76 -8.27 14.23 28.69
N THR A 77 -9.20 13.38 28.28
CA THR A 77 -8.88 11.99 28.01
C THR A 77 -8.03 11.87 26.74
N PRO A 78 -7.18 10.85 26.61
CA PRO A 78 -6.40 10.63 25.38
C PRO A 78 -7.26 10.48 24.12
N GLU A 79 -8.49 9.99 24.28
CA GLU A 79 -9.49 9.83 23.22
C GLU A 79 -10.09 11.17 22.76
N GLU A 80 -10.24 12.11 23.69
CA GLU A 80 -10.69 13.48 23.41
C GLU A 80 -9.59 14.35 22.80
N LEU A 81 -8.31 14.04 23.10
CA LEU A 81 -7.17 14.75 22.52
C LEU A 81 -6.80 14.23 21.13
N ASN A 82 -7.78 14.11 20.23
CA ASN A 82 -7.51 13.92 18.81
C ASN A 82 -7.11 15.26 18.15
N TRP A 83 -6.74 15.23 16.86
CA TRP A 83 -6.35 16.44 16.13
C TRP A 83 -7.40 17.56 16.18
N GLU A 84 -8.69 17.21 16.16
CA GLU A 84 -9.77 18.18 16.29
C GLU A 84 -9.87 18.76 17.70
N GLY A 85 -9.61 17.96 18.74
CA GLY A 85 -9.48 18.43 20.13
C GLY A 85 -8.30 19.39 20.32
N LEU A 86 -7.14 19.09 19.74
CA LEU A 86 -5.95 19.96 19.77
C LEU A 86 -6.24 21.33 19.13
N LYS A 87 -6.94 21.37 18.00
CA LYS A 87 -7.27 22.62 17.30
C LYS A 87 -8.13 23.61 18.11
N GLN A 88 -8.85 23.14 19.12
CA GLN A 88 -9.69 24.00 19.98
C GLN A 88 -8.88 24.69 21.08
N ILE A 89 -7.67 24.21 21.35
CA ILE A 89 -6.85 24.58 22.52
C ILE A 89 -5.62 25.37 22.10
N LEU A 90 -5.11 25.13 20.88
CA LEU A 90 -3.96 25.81 20.33
C LEU A 90 -4.32 27.24 19.89
N ASN A 91 -3.36 28.16 20.04
CA ASN A 91 -3.45 29.47 19.40
C ASN A 91 -3.34 29.33 17.87
N ASP A 92 -3.71 30.38 17.12
CA ASP A 92 -3.75 30.34 15.65
C ASP A 92 -2.41 29.98 15.00
N LYS A 93 -1.30 30.44 15.59
CA LYS A 93 0.05 30.18 15.07
C LYS A 93 0.43 28.70 15.20
N ASP A 94 0.24 28.13 16.38
CA ASP A 94 0.56 26.72 16.67
C ASP A 94 -0.39 25.77 15.93
N LYS A 95 -1.66 26.15 15.82
CA LYS A 95 -2.65 25.46 15.01
C LYS A 95 -2.24 25.42 13.54
N ALA A 96 -1.84 26.55 12.96
CA ALA A 96 -1.38 26.61 11.58
C ALA A 96 -0.13 25.73 11.36
N LEU A 97 0.84 25.77 12.28
CA LEU A 97 2.05 24.97 12.21
C LEU A 97 1.77 23.46 12.22
N ILE A 98 1.01 22.98 13.21
CA ILE A 98 0.69 21.54 13.31
C ILE A 98 -0.23 21.11 12.16
N SER A 99 -1.16 21.96 11.74
CA SER A 99 -2.05 21.67 10.60
C SER A 99 -1.27 21.47 9.32
N HIS A 100 -0.33 22.38 9.03
CA HIS A 100 0.50 22.30 7.84
C HIS A 100 1.32 20.99 7.83
N ASN A 101 2.02 20.68 8.92
CA ASN A 101 2.83 19.45 9.00
C ASN A 101 1.96 18.18 8.91
N THR A 102 0.77 18.20 9.53
CA THR A 102 -0.16 17.06 9.49
C THR A 102 -0.71 16.83 8.09
N GLU A 103 -1.10 17.90 7.38
CA GLU A 103 -1.62 17.81 6.02
C GLU A 103 -0.55 17.32 5.04
N GLU A 104 0.67 17.86 5.15
CA GLU A 104 1.80 17.40 4.34
C GLU A 104 2.15 15.94 4.62
N LEU A 105 2.15 15.52 5.89
CA LEU A 105 2.37 14.10 6.24
C LEU A 105 1.29 13.20 5.64
N ARG A 106 0.01 13.58 5.74
CA ARG A 106 -1.11 12.83 5.14
C ARG A 106 -0.97 12.69 3.63
N LYS A 107 -0.56 13.77 2.95
CA LYS A 107 -0.31 13.77 1.51
C LYS A 107 0.78 12.78 1.12
N VAL A 108 1.91 12.79 1.83
CA VAL A 108 3.02 11.86 1.56
C VAL A 108 2.60 10.41 1.82
N ILE A 109 1.86 10.14 2.90
CA ILE A 109 1.32 8.80 3.20
C ILE A 109 0.37 8.32 2.09
N SER A 110 -0.51 9.20 1.61
CA SER A 110 -1.42 8.86 0.49
C SER A 110 -0.64 8.49 -0.77
N GLN A 111 0.34 9.32 -1.15
CA GLN A 111 1.19 9.06 -2.32
C GLN A 111 1.96 7.74 -2.18
N LEU A 112 2.50 7.47 -0.99
CA LEU A 112 3.19 6.22 -0.69
C LEU A 112 2.25 5.01 -0.83
N SER A 113 1.01 5.11 -0.37
CA SER A 113 0.00 4.06 -0.53
C SER A 113 -0.27 3.76 -2.01
N ASP A 114 -0.41 4.79 -2.83
CA ASP A 114 -0.66 4.64 -4.27
C ASP A 114 0.51 3.93 -4.97
N VAL A 115 1.73 4.37 -4.69
CA VAL A 115 2.95 3.77 -5.26
C VAL A 115 3.11 2.32 -4.80
N ASN A 116 2.84 2.03 -3.52
CA ASN A 116 2.89 0.66 -3.00
C ASN A 116 1.86 -0.26 -3.65
N SER A 117 0.64 0.23 -3.91
CA SER A 117 -0.38 -0.53 -4.63
C SER A 117 0.07 -0.86 -6.05
N ILE A 118 0.70 0.09 -6.75
CA ILE A 118 1.28 -0.14 -8.08
C ILE A 118 2.38 -1.21 -8.01
N ASN A 119 3.28 -1.12 -7.04
CA ASN A 119 4.37 -2.08 -6.87
C ASN A 119 3.86 -3.49 -6.56
N GLN A 120 2.83 -3.63 -5.73
CA GLN A 120 2.16 -4.90 -5.46
C GLN A 120 1.57 -5.50 -6.74
N ASN A 121 0.88 -4.69 -7.55
CA ASN A 121 0.33 -5.15 -8.82
C ASN A 121 1.41 -5.63 -9.81
N LEU A 122 2.56 -4.95 -9.88
CA LEU A 122 3.70 -5.36 -10.72
C LEU A 122 4.29 -6.70 -10.26
N LEU A 123 4.45 -6.88 -8.95
CA LEU A 123 4.91 -8.15 -8.36
C LEU A 123 3.93 -9.30 -8.68
N ASP A 124 2.63 -9.07 -8.50
CA ASP A 124 1.60 -10.08 -8.78
C ASP A 124 1.59 -10.51 -10.25
N GLN A 125 1.72 -9.55 -11.17
CA GLN A 125 1.84 -9.84 -12.60
C GLN A 125 3.11 -10.65 -12.92
N SER A 126 4.24 -10.28 -12.31
CA SER A 126 5.51 -10.98 -12.49
C SER A 126 5.42 -12.43 -11.98
N LEU A 127 4.81 -12.65 -10.82
CA LEU A 127 4.56 -13.98 -10.26
C LEU A 127 3.61 -14.81 -11.14
N LYS A 128 2.57 -14.20 -11.72
CA LYS A 128 1.67 -14.88 -12.67
C LYS A 128 2.42 -15.35 -13.91
N LEU A 129 3.28 -14.50 -14.48
CA LEU A 129 4.10 -14.85 -15.64
C LEU A 129 5.04 -16.02 -15.33
N VAL A 130 5.76 -15.96 -14.20
CA VAL A 130 6.64 -17.06 -13.76
C VAL A 130 5.87 -18.37 -13.60
N LYS A 131 4.68 -18.34 -12.99
CA LYS A 131 3.82 -19.52 -12.86
C LYS A 131 3.38 -20.08 -14.21
N MET A 132 2.97 -19.22 -15.15
CA MET A 132 2.61 -19.63 -16.51
C MET A 132 3.80 -20.28 -17.24
N SER A 133 4.99 -19.71 -17.10
CA SER A 133 6.22 -20.29 -17.67
C SER A 133 6.52 -21.66 -17.08
N ILE A 134 6.42 -21.81 -15.75
CA ILE A 134 6.61 -23.11 -15.07
C ILE A 134 5.58 -24.13 -15.58
N ASN A 135 4.29 -23.78 -15.63
CA ASN A 135 3.23 -24.71 -16.07
C ASN A 135 3.43 -25.14 -17.53
N THR A 136 3.87 -24.22 -18.39
CA THR A 136 4.20 -24.51 -19.79
C THR A 136 5.38 -25.47 -19.90
N MET A 137 6.44 -25.26 -19.10
CA MET A 137 7.61 -26.15 -19.07
C MET A 137 7.31 -27.52 -18.46
N SER A 138 6.45 -27.57 -17.44
CA SER A 138 6.04 -28.81 -16.76
C SER A 138 5.01 -29.63 -17.56
N GLY A 139 4.54 -29.13 -18.71
CA GLY A 139 3.56 -29.82 -19.56
C GLY A 139 2.15 -29.88 -18.96
N GLU A 140 1.87 -29.09 -17.91
CA GLU A 140 0.53 -28.91 -17.38
C GLU A 140 -0.26 -27.98 -18.32
N THR A 141 -0.67 -28.50 -19.48
CA THR A 141 -1.76 -27.89 -20.21
C THR A 141 -3.00 -28.04 -19.34
N GLU A 142 -3.56 -26.94 -18.82
CA GLU A 142 -4.94 -26.96 -18.36
C GLU A 142 -5.76 -27.68 -19.43
N LYS A 143 -6.37 -28.80 -19.07
CA LYS A 143 -7.07 -29.70 -19.99
C LYS A 143 -8.13 -28.90 -20.74
N THR A 144 -7.76 -28.39 -21.91
CA THR A 144 -8.66 -27.72 -22.83
C THR A 144 -9.45 -28.84 -23.50
N TYR A 145 -10.45 -29.37 -22.79
CA TYR A 145 -11.45 -30.23 -23.39
C TYR A 145 -12.23 -29.37 -24.39
N THR A 146 -11.79 -29.42 -25.65
CA THR A 146 -12.63 -29.15 -26.81
C THR A 146 -13.85 -30.07 -26.71
N LYS A 147 -14.97 -29.55 -26.22
CA LYS A 147 -16.28 -30.18 -26.44
C LYS A 147 -16.59 -30.02 -27.92
N THR A 148 -16.15 -30.97 -28.73
CA THR A 148 -16.70 -31.15 -30.07
C THR A 148 -18.13 -31.67 -29.90
N PRO A 149 -19.19 -30.94 -30.32
CA PRO A 149 -20.51 -31.53 -30.40
C PRO A 149 -20.46 -32.47 -31.61
N VAL A 150 -20.55 -33.77 -31.38
CA VAL A 150 -20.84 -34.72 -32.46
C VAL A 150 -22.23 -34.36 -33.00
N GLN A 151 -22.24 -33.68 -34.14
CA GLN A 151 -23.43 -33.46 -34.94
C GLN A 151 -23.92 -34.81 -35.46
N GLN A 152 -24.89 -35.42 -34.78
CA GLN A 152 -25.72 -36.44 -35.40
C GLN A 152 -26.72 -35.75 -36.32
N LYS A 153 -26.33 -35.57 -37.59
CA LYS A 153 -27.28 -35.42 -38.70
C LYS A 153 -26.74 -36.05 -39.97
N LYS A 154 -27.37 -37.15 -40.39
CA LYS A 154 -27.59 -37.64 -41.78
C LYS A 154 -28.25 -39.02 -41.70
N LYS A 155 -29.35 -39.38 -42.38
CA LYS A 155 -30.07 -38.81 -43.53
C LYS A 155 -31.55 -39.21 -43.53
N GLU A 156 -32.35 -38.35 -44.14
CA GLU A 156 -33.74 -38.53 -44.56
C GLU A 156 -33.90 -39.61 -45.66
N GLY A 157 -34.97 -40.41 -45.53
CA GLY A 157 -36.04 -40.62 -46.51
C GLY A 157 -35.77 -41.20 -47.91
N LYS A 158 -36.34 -42.37 -48.19
CA LYS A 158 -37.34 -42.69 -49.26
C LYS A 158 -37.58 -44.22 -49.28
N LEU A 159 -38.80 -44.71 -49.05
CA LEU A 159 -39.91 -44.91 -50.01
C LEU A 159 -39.85 -46.33 -50.64
N PHE A 160 -41.02 -46.99 -50.72
CA PHE A 160 -41.34 -48.30 -51.36
C PHE A 160 -41.01 -49.56 -50.51
N ASP A 161 -41.87 -50.57 -50.32
CA ASP A 161 -43.18 -50.90 -50.90
C ASP A 161 -43.95 -51.88 -49.99
N ILE A 162 -45.26 -51.71 -49.94
CA ILE A 162 -46.24 -52.74 -49.56
C ILE A 162 -46.46 -53.61 -50.79
N LYS A 163 -46.43 -54.94 -50.67
CA LYS A 163 -47.10 -55.84 -51.62
C LYS A 163 -47.53 -57.15 -50.96
N ALA A 164 -48.83 -57.42 -51.18
CA ALA A 164 -49.55 -58.70 -51.26
C ALA A 164 -49.40 -59.71 -50.11
#